data_AF-A0A955XAI8-F1
#
_entry.id   AF-A0A955XAI8-F1
#
_cell.length_a   1.000
_cell.length_b   1.000
_cell.length_c   1.000
_cell.angle_alpha   90.00
_cell.angle_beta   90.00
_cell.angle_gamma   90.00
#
_symmetry.space_group_name_H-M   'P 1'
#
loop_
_entity.id
_entity.type
_entity.pdbx_description
1 polymer ?
#
loop_
_entity_poly.entity_id
_entity_poly.type
_entity_poly.pdbx_seq_one_letter_code
_entity_poly.pdbx_strand_id
1 'polypeptide(L)'
;ASAPTPAAPPPAAPEPTPVPLDAARRQLLMGQTLETTGGAPEAWLAPPLPPRRRLSFNAALGVGLALLVGLVIALVLATPEQPVETVPPPAEPVAAQLALPVPTPRQAVELVSTPPDAEVYVLGELRGRTPMTLELEGLGAPRAVLRKKGYQEQNVALRAGQVQVLLPRVASPKPEPRPAVPTPDAPKADEDGARRFDTW
;
A
#
# COMPACT_ATOMS: atom_id res chain seq x y z
N ALA A 1 -13.74 -49.70 26.56
CA ALA A 1 -12.93 -49.19 25.44
C ALA A 1 -13.51 -49.72 24.15
N SER A 2 -14.15 -48.85 23.36
CA SER A 2 -14.57 -49.17 21.99
C SER A 2 -14.32 -47.92 21.16
N ALA A 3 -13.27 -47.97 20.34
CA ALA A 3 -12.98 -46.92 19.36
C ALA A 3 -13.93 -47.06 18.16
N PRO A 4 -14.44 -45.98 17.57
CA PRO A 4 -15.17 -46.08 16.31
C PRO A 4 -14.19 -46.31 15.15
N THR A 5 -14.47 -47.35 14.36
CA THR A 5 -13.82 -47.69 13.09
C THR A 5 -13.88 -46.52 12.09
N PRO A 6 -12.78 -46.17 11.41
CA PRO A 6 -12.82 -45.16 10.35
C PRO A 6 -13.55 -45.71 9.11
N ALA A 7 -14.55 -44.97 8.63
CA ALA A 7 -15.24 -45.23 7.38
C ALA A 7 -14.29 -45.08 6.18
N ALA A 8 -14.31 -46.05 5.26
CA ALA A 8 -13.53 -46.03 4.03
C ALA A 8 -14.00 -44.89 3.09
N PRO A 9 -13.09 -44.21 2.37
CA PRO A 9 -13.47 -43.19 1.38
C PRO A 9 -14.14 -43.84 0.14
N PRO A 10 -15.09 -43.16 -0.51
CA PRO A 10 -15.75 -43.66 -1.71
C PRO A 10 -14.79 -43.70 -2.92
N PRO A 11 -15.03 -44.59 -3.91
CA PRO A 11 -14.17 -44.72 -5.08
C PRO A 11 -14.20 -43.48 -5.97
N ALA A 12 -13.03 -43.14 -6.54
CA ALA A 12 -12.84 -42.02 -7.44
C ALA A 12 -13.69 -42.14 -8.72
N ALA A 13 -14.27 -41.02 -9.16
CA ALA A 13 -15.00 -40.91 -10.42
C ALA A 13 -14.05 -41.09 -11.63
N PRO A 14 -14.51 -41.69 -12.74
CA PRO A 14 -13.68 -41.89 -13.92
C PRO A 14 -13.40 -40.57 -14.67
N GLU A 15 -12.15 -40.37 -15.09
CA GLU A 15 -11.71 -39.24 -15.92
C GLU A 15 -12.38 -39.27 -17.31
N PRO A 16 -12.69 -38.10 -17.91
CA PRO A 16 -13.20 -38.03 -19.28
C PRO A 16 -12.08 -38.29 -20.30
N THR A 17 -12.30 -39.27 -21.16
CA THR A 17 -11.42 -39.60 -22.29
C THR A 17 -11.45 -38.50 -23.37
N PRO A 18 -10.31 -38.16 -24.00
CA PRO A 18 -10.28 -37.24 -25.13
C PRO A 18 -10.78 -37.92 -26.42
N VAL A 19 -11.66 -37.21 -27.13
CA VAL A 19 -12.29 -37.64 -28.39
C VAL A 19 -11.29 -37.59 -29.56
N PRO A 20 -11.17 -38.64 -30.40
CA PRO A 20 -10.26 -38.63 -31.54
C PRO A 20 -10.77 -37.78 -32.72
N LEU A 21 -9.86 -36.95 -33.24
CA LEU A 21 -10.00 -36.03 -34.37
C LEU A 21 -9.91 -36.78 -35.71
N ASP A 22 -10.97 -37.48 -36.15
CA ASP A 22 -10.94 -38.11 -37.48
C ASP A 22 -12.30 -38.21 -38.23
N ALA A 23 -13.38 -37.63 -37.69
CA ALA A 23 -14.72 -37.76 -38.29
C ALA A 23 -15.05 -36.75 -39.41
N ALA A 24 -14.17 -35.80 -39.73
CA ALA A 24 -14.52 -34.66 -40.60
C ALA A 24 -14.06 -34.77 -42.07
N ARG A 25 -13.47 -35.89 -42.50
CA ARG A 25 -12.77 -35.93 -43.82
C ARG A 25 -13.35 -36.88 -44.87
N ARG A 26 -14.58 -37.38 -44.71
CA ARG A 26 -15.16 -38.39 -45.63
C ARG A 26 -16.50 -38.06 -46.29
N GLN A 27 -17.08 -36.87 -46.07
CA GLN A 27 -18.40 -36.54 -46.65
C GLN A 27 -18.39 -35.75 -47.98
N LEU A 28 -17.22 -35.51 -48.58
CA LEU A 28 -17.10 -34.66 -49.77
C LEU A 28 -16.93 -35.42 -51.11
N LEU A 29 -17.12 -36.74 -51.13
CA LEU A 29 -16.84 -37.56 -52.34
C LEU A 29 -18.04 -38.32 -52.94
N MET A 30 -19.26 -38.20 -52.40
CA MET A 30 -20.43 -38.93 -52.93
C MET A 30 -21.65 -38.03 -53.07
N GLY A 31 -21.66 -37.17 -54.09
CA GLY A 31 -22.81 -36.31 -54.38
C GLY A 31 -22.98 -35.86 -55.82
N GLN A 32 -22.24 -36.41 -56.78
CA GLN A 32 -22.38 -36.05 -58.20
C GLN A 32 -22.62 -37.29 -59.08
N THR A 33 -23.87 -37.77 -59.07
CA THR A 33 -24.42 -38.58 -60.16
C THR A 33 -25.86 -38.16 -60.39
N LEU A 34 -26.07 -37.16 -61.25
CA LEU A 34 -27.37 -36.80 -61.80
C LEU A 34 -27.23 -36.66 -63.31
N GLU A 35 -27.14 -37.78 -64.04
CA GLU A 35 -27.40 -37.77 -65.48
C GLU A 35 -28.24 -39.00 -65.84
N THR A 36 -29.55 -38.78 -65.98
CA THR A 36 -30.37 -39.62 -66.85
C THR A 36 -31.57 -38.83 -67.37
N THR A 37 -31.53 -38.64 -68.69
CA THR A 37 -32.65 -38.77 -69.64
C THR A 37 -33.77 -37.73 -69.63
N GLY A 38 -33.83 -36.99 -70.75
CA GLY A 38 -35.11 -36.75 -71.42
C GLY A 38 -35.28 -35.38 -72.09
N GLY A 39 -35.19 -35.34 -73.42
CA GLY A 39 -36.01 -34.44 -74.23
C GLY A 39 -35.35 -33.22 -74.88
N ALA A 40 -34.86 -33.40 -76.11
CA ALA A 40 -34.96 -32.40 -77.19
C ALA A 40 -36.20 -32.78 -78.06
N PRO A 41 -36.76 -31.96 -78.98
CA PRO A 41 -36.12 -30.85 -79.71
C PRO A 41 -37.02 -29.63 -80.10
N GLU A 42 -36.36 -28.65 -80.72
CA GLU A 42 -36.85 -27.73 -81.77
C GLU A 42 -37.76 -26.53 -81.47
N ALA A 43 -37.20 -25.38 -81.90
CA ALA A 43 -37.85 -24.39 -82.76
C ALA A 43 -38.82 -23.38 -82.13
N TRP A 44 -38.32 -22.33 -81.48
CA TRP A 44 -38.98 -21.02 -81.50
C TRP A 44 -37.98 -19.86 -81.57
N LEU A 45 -38.10 -19.14 -82.68
CA LEU A 45 -37.53 -17.85 -83.07
C LEU A 45 -37.00 -16.97 -81.93
N ALA A 46 -35.70 -16.66 -81.97
CA ALA A 46 -35.13 -15.60 -81.16
C ALA A 46 -35.65 -14.23 -81.65
N PRO A 47 -36.33 -13.42 -80.81
CA PRO A 47 -36.65 -12.05 -81.18
C PRO A 47 -35.36 -11.22 -81.27
N PRO A 48 -35.29 -10.19 -82.14
CA PRO A 48 -34.12 -9.34 -82.24
C PRO A 48 -33.85 -8.67 -80.89
N LEU A 49 -32.63 -8.82 -80.38
CA LEU A 49 -32.21 -8.24 -79.11
C LEU A 49 -32.48 -6.72 -79.13
N PRO A 50 -33.11 -6.14 -78.08
CA PRO A 50 -33.30 -4.70 -78.00
C PRO A 50 -31.94 -3.99 -77.99
N PRO A 51 -31.85 -2.74 -78.51
CA PRO A 51 -30.61 -2.00 -78.54
C PRO A 51 -30.05 -1.92 -77.12
N ARG A 52 -28.77 -2.27 -76.97
CA ARG A 52 -28.03 -2.14 -75.71
C ARG A 52 -28.14 -0.68 -75.25
N ARG A 53 -29.12 -0.41 -74.38
CA ARG A 53 -29.22 0.83 -73.63
C ARG A 53 -27.91 0.89 -72.85
N ARG A 54 -26.97 1.70 -73.34
CA ARG A 54 -25.75 2.04 -72.61
C ARG A 54 -26.24 2.70 -71.34
N LEU A 55 -26.37 1.90 -70.28
CA LEU A 55 -26.57 2.39 -68.95
C LEU A 55 -25.37 3.29 -68.71
N SER A 56 -25.61 4.60 -68.72
CA SER A 56 -24.57 5.56 -68.46
C SER A 56 -23.93 5.20 -67.13
N PHE A 57 -22.60 5.11 -67.12
CA PHE A 57 -21.76 4.69 -66.00
C PHE A 57 -22.01 5.50 -64.71
N ASN A 58 -22.78 6.60 -64.79
CA ASN A 58 -23.10 7.48 -63.69
C ASN A 58 -24.22 6.95 -62.77
N ALA A 59 -24.98 5.93 -63.17
CA ALA A 59 -26.02 5.35 -62.30
C ALA A 59 -25.43 4.47 -61.18
N ALA A 60 -24.31 3.78 -61.43
CA ALA A 60 -23.67 2.91 -60.43
C ALA A 60 -23.02 3.72 -59.29
N LEU A 61 -22.48 4.91 -59.59
CA LEU A 61 -21.95 5.83 -58.58
C LEU A 61 -23.06 6.45 -57.72
N GLY A 62 -24.22 6.76 -58.32
CA GLY A 62 -25.37 7.30 -57.58
C GLY A 62 -25.98 6.28 -56.62
N VAL A 63 -26.16 5.03 -57.05
CA VAL A 63 -26.73 3.96 -56.20
C VAL A 63 -25.74 3.52 -55.13
N GLY A 64 -24.44 3.42 -55.45
CA GLY A 64 -23.41 3.12 -54.46
C GLY A 64 -23.31 4.20 -53.39
N LEU A 65 -23.34 5.47 -53.78
CA LEU A 65 -23.34 6.60 -52.85
C LEU A 65 -24.65 6.66 -52.04
N ALA A 66 -25.81 6.42 -52.64
CA ALA A 66 -27.10 6.39 -51.94
C ALA A 66 -27.19 5.22 -50.95
N LEU A 67 -26.63 4.06 -51.27
CA LEU A 67 -26.54 2.93 -50.34
C LEU A 67 -25.54 3.20 -49.22
N LEU A 68 -24.41 3.86 -49.50
CA LEU A 68 -23.45 4.26 -48.47
C LEU A 68 -24.03 5.33 -47.55
N VAL A 69 -24.69 6.35 -48.10
CA VAL A 69 -25.36 7.40 -47.34
C VAL A 69 -26.53 6.81 -46.56
N GLY A 70 -27.33 5.93 -47.16
CA GLY A 70 -28.40 5.20 -46.47
C GLY A 70 -27.87 4.31 -45.36
N LEU A 71 -26.72 3.65 -45.55
CA LEU A 71 -26.07 2.82 -44.54
C LEU A 71 -25.50 3.68 -43.41
N VAL A 72 -24.89 4.82 -43.72
CA VAL A 72 -24.39 5.78 -42.72
C VAL A 72 -25.55 6.39 -41.94
N ILE A 73 -26.62 6.79 -42.60
CA ILE A 73 -27.84 7.29 -41.94
C ILE A 73 -28.46 6.18 -41.09
N ALA A 74 -28.52 4.94 -41.58
CA ALA A 74 -29.00 3.80 -40.81
C ALA A 74 -28.10 3.51 -39.60
N LEU A 75 -26.77 3.62 -39.72
CA LEU A 75 -25.84 3.50 -38.59
C LEU A 75 -25.97 4.65 -37.59
N VAL A 76 -26.24 5.86 -38.07
CA VAL A 76 -26.45 7.05 -37.24
C VAL A 76 -27.79 6.99 -36.52
N LEU A 77 -28.84 6.45 -37.13
CA LEU A 77 -30.17 6.28 -36.52
C LEU A 77 -30.30 4.99 -35.71
N ALA A 78 -29.49 3.97 -36.01
CA ALA A 78 -29.45 2.70 -35.27
C ALA A 78 -28.46 2.72 -34.10
N THR A 79 -27.95 3.89 -33.70
CA THR A 79 -27.35 4.01 -32.37
C THR A 79 -28.45 3.72 -31.35
N PRO A 80 -28.40 2.58 -30.63
CA PRO A 80 -29.31 2.41 -29.51
C PRO A 80 -29.02 3.58 -28.58
N GLU A 81 -30.04 4.36 -28.26
CA GLU A 81 -29.96 5.27 -27.13
C GLU A 81 -29.56 4.39 -25.96
N GLN A 82 -28.27 4.41 -25.63
CA GLN A 82 -27.76 3.74 -24.45
C GLN A 82 -28.68 4.26 -23.36
N PRO A 83 -29.48 3.40 -22.70
CA PRO A 83 -30.31 3.87 -21.60
C PRO A 83 -29.32 4.59 -20.73
N VAL A 84 -29.51 5.90 -20.55
CA VAL A 84 -28.60 6.73 -19.78
C VAL A 84 -28.48 5.95 -18.49
N GLU A 85 -27.35 5.28 -18.32
CA GLU A 85 -27.04 4.60 -17.09
C GLU A 85 -26.86 5.81 -16.21
N THR A 86 -27.96 6.17 -15.54
CA THR A 86 -28.06 7.27 -14.61
C THR A 86 -26.83 7.08 -13.78
N VAL A 87 -25.80 7.90 -14.03
CA VAL A 87 -24.64 7.96 -13.15
C VAL A 87 -25.32 8.25 -11.83
N PRO A 88 -25.35 7.27 -10.90
CA PRO A 88 -26.00 7.54 -9.64
C PRO A 88 -25.30 8.80 -9.13
N PRO A 89 -26.04 9.79 -8.58
CA PRO A 89 -25.39 10.90 -7.90
C PRO A 89 -24.29 10.28 -7.05
N PRO A 90 -23.04 10.79 -7.12
CA PRO A 90 -21.86 10.14 -6.54
C PRO A 90 -22.31 9.60 -5.21
N ALA A 91 -22.40 8.27 -5.10
CA ALA A 91 -23.07 7.63 -3.99
C ALA A 91 -22.57 8.35 -2.76
N GLU A 92 -23.45 9.06 -2.04
CA GLU A 92 -23.14 9.42 -0.66
C GLU A 92 -22.59 8.14 -0.08
N PRO A 93 -21.34 8.12 0.42
CA PRO A 93 -20.63 6.88 0.58
C PRO A 93 -21.52 5.92 1.35
N VAL A 94 -22.05 4.93 0.64
CA VAL A 94 -22.77 3.79 1.21
C VAL A 94 -21.72 2.88 1.92
N ALA A 95 -20.51 3.39 2.13
CA ALA A 95 -19.51 2.96 3.10
C ALA A 95 -19.59 3.70 4.45
N ALA A 96 -20.64 4.50 4.71
CA ALA A 96 -21.01 4.91 6.08
C ALA A 96 -21.69 3.76 6.87
N GLN A 97 -21.67 2.54 6.33
CA GLN A 97 -22.02 1.33 7.07
C GLN A 97 -20.86 0.95 8.00
N LEU A 98 -21.00 1.39 9.25
CA LEU A 98 -20.24 0.95 10.42
C LEU A 98 -18.70 1.00 10.26
N ALA A 99 -18.14 2.18 10.00
CA ALA A 99 -16.85 2.48 10.62
C ALA A 99 -17.08 2.62 12.13
N LEU A 100 -17.21 1.49 12.84
CA LEU A 100 -17.11 1.50 14.30
C LEU A 100 -15.76 2.17 14.61
N PRO A 101 -15.72 3.22 15.44
CA PRO A 101 -14.46 3.80 15.85
C PRO A 101 -13.63 2.67 16.45
N VAL A 102 -12.48 2.38 15.83
CA VAL A 102 -11.57 1.36 16.36
C VAL A 102 -11.25 1.81 17.79
N PRO A 103 -11.58 1.01 18.82
CA PRO A 103 -11.33 1.41 20.19
C PRO A 103 -9.82 1.56 20.37
N THR A 104 -9.37 2.77 20.66
CA THR A 104 -7.96 3.02 20.97
C THR A 104 -7.65 2.33 22.30
N PRO A 105 -6.73 1.36 22.34
CA PRO A 105 -6.40 0.70 23.59
C PRO A 105 -5.82 1.74 24.56
N ARG A 106 -6.39 1.81 25.77
CA ARG A 106 -5.89 2.63 26.87
C ARG A 106 -5.15 1.74 27.86
N GLN A 107 -4.00 2.22 28.31
CA GLN A 107 -3.16 1.50 29.27
C GLN A 107 -2.82 2.43 30.43
N ALA A 108 -3.11 2.00 31.65
CA ALA A 108 -2.68 2.70 32.85
C ALA A 108 -1.26 2.25 33.21
N VAL A 109 -0.39 3.22 33.46
CA VAL A 109 1.00 3.02 33.89
C VAL A 109 1.23 3.76 35.19
N GLU A 110 1.54 3.02 36.25
CA GLU A 110 1.93 3.58 37.53
C GLU A 110 3.44 3.82 37.52
N LEU A 111 3.87 5.07 37.66
CA LEU A 111 5.27 5.46 37.61
C LEU A 111 5.72 5.94 38.99
N VAL A 112 6.67 5.21 39.56
CA VAL A 112 7.23 5.48 40.89
C VAL A 112 8.73 5.69 40.76
N SER A 113 9.27 6.76 41.34
CA SER A 113 10.72 6.98 41.35
C SER A 113 11.31 7.03 42.74
N THR A 114 12.58 6.64 42.83
CA THR A 114 13.42 6.82 44.00
C THR A 114 14.61 7.69 43.62
N PRO A 115 14.75 8.90 44.20
CA PRO A 115 13.86 9.52 45.19
C PRO A 115 12.50 9.99 44.58
N PRO A 116 11.45 10.21 45.40
CA PRO A 116 10.14 10.67 44.95
C PRO A 116 10.18 12.13 44.47
N ASP A 117 9.10 12.65 43.89
CA ASP A 117 9.00 14.02 43.37
C ASP A 117 9.98 14.31 42.20
N ALA A 118 10.22 13.33 41.32
CA ALA A 118 10.90 13.54 40.05
C ALA A 118 9.90 14.03 38.99
N GLU A 119 10.30 15.00 38.17
CA GLU A 119 9.53 15.52 37.04
C GLU A 119 9.51 14.50 35.91
N VAL A 120 8.33 14.24 35.35
CA VAL A 120 8.11 13.23 34.32
C VAL A 120 7.75 13.93 33.01
N TYR A 121 8.56 13.70 31.99
CA TYR A 121 8.34 14.21 30.65
C TYR A 121 8.01 13.06 29.71
N VAL A 122 6.90 13.15 28.99
CA VAL A 122 6.51 12.17 27.97
C VAL A 122 6.41 12.91 26.64
N LEU A 123 7.14 12.45 25.62
CA LEU A 123 7.21 13.14 24.31
C LEU A 123 7.66 14.61 24.43
N GLY A 124 8.48 14.94 25.43
CA GLY A 124 8.97 16.29 25.68
C GLY A 124 8.01 17.19 26.47
N GLU A 125 6.80 16.71 26.79
CA GLU A 125 5.80 17.45 27.55
C GLU A 125 5.84 17.05 29.03
N LEU A 126 5.81 18.03 29.94
CA LEU A 126 5.74 17.78 31.38
C LEU A 126 4.37 17.22 31.74
N ARG A 127 4.32 15.96 32.20
CA ARG A 127 3.09 15.30 32.65
C ARG A 127 2.84 15.42 34.16
N GLY A 128 3.87 15.80 34.93
CA GLY A 128 3.76 16.05 36.37
C GLY A 128 4.95 15.48 37.13
N ARG A 129 4.72 15.00 38.37
CA ARG A 129 5.76 14.43 39.24
C ARG A 129 5.39 13.06 39.80
N THR A 130 6.38 12.21 40.05
CA THR A 130 6.22 10.87 40.64
C THR A 130 5.96 10.93 42.15
N PRO A 131 5.19 9.99 42.74
CA PRO A 131 4.46 8.91 42.09
C PRO A 131 3.23 9.43 41.34
N MET A 132 2.96 8.89 40.15
CA MET A 132 1.80 9.25 39.32
C MET A 132 1.28 8.06 38.52
N THR A 133 0.03 8.15 38.10
CA THR A 133 -0.56 7.22 37.13
C THR A 133 -0.75 7.95 35.81
N LEU A 134 -0.17 7.41 34.75
CA LEU A 134 -0.29 7.91 33.38
C LEU A 134 -1.26 7.02 32.60
N GLU A 135 -2.23 7.63 31.93
CA GLU A 135 -3.03 6.95 30.91
C GLU A 135 -2.39 7.16 29.55
N LEU A 136 -2.02 6.05 28.91
CA LEU A 136 -1.44 6.04 27.57
C LEU A 136 -2.50 5.57 26.58
N GLU A 137 -2.72 6.35 25.52
CA GLU A 137 -3.59 5.98 24.42
C GLU A 137 -2.76 5.40 23.26
N GLY A 138 -3.14 4.22 22.76
CA GLY A 138 -2.55 3.59 21.58
C GLY A 138 -1.66 2.38 21.88
N LEU A 139 -1.15 1.77 20.80
CA LEU A 139 -0.35 0.54 20.83
C LEU A 139 1.17 0.79 21.00
N GLY A 140 1.58 2.03 21.25
CA GLY A 140 2.99 2.39 21.40
C GLY A 140 3.49 2.23 22.84
N ALA A 141 4.77 1.89 23.01
CA ALA A 141 5.49 1.99 24.28
C ALA A 141 6.27 3.32 24.32
N PRO A 142 5.66 4.45 24.72
CA PRO A 142 6.34 5.73 24.77
C PRO A 142 7.47 5.70 25.80
N ARG A 143 8.49 6.53 25.57
CA ARG A 143 9.57 6.76 26.52
C ARG A 143 9.25 7.97 27.38
N ALA A 144 9.46 7.83 28.69
CA ALA A 144 9.42 8.92 29.64
C ALA A 144 10.85 9.31 30.04
N VAL A 145 11.07 10.61 30.19
CA VAL A 145 12.29 11.18 30.78
C VAL A 145 11.97 11.61 32.19
N LEU A 146 12.67 11.06 33.18
CA LEU A 146 12.55 11.48 34.57
C LEU A 146 13.71 12.41 34.92
N ARG A 147 13.38 13.60 35.45
CA ARG A 147 14.36 14.62 35.85
C ARG A 147 14.17 14.97 37.31
N LYS A 148 15.29 15.11 38.01
CA LYS A 148 15.28 15.66 39.37
C LYS A 148 16.57 16.42 39.63
N LYS A 149 16.45 17.57 40.30
CA LYS A 149 17.60 18.41 40.64
C LYS A 149 18.65 17.63 41.44
N GLY A 150 19.89 17.62 40.97
CA GLY A 150 21.01 16.89 41.60
C GLY A 150 21.07 15.40 41.29
N TYR A 151 20.20 14.90 40.41
CA TYR A 151 20.17 13.52 39.93
C TYR A 151 20.36 13.47 38.41
N GLN A 152 20.90 12.36 37.91
CA GLN A 152 20.99 12.09 36.49
C GLN A 152 19.61 11.82 35.90
N GLU A 153 19.38 12.32 34.69
CA GLU A 153 18.16 12.08 33.94
C GLU A 153 18.07 10.62 33.51
N GLN A 154 16.88 10.04 33.57
CA GLN A 154 16.65 8.65 33.20
C GLN A 154 15.60 8.54 32.10
N ASN A 155 15.92 7.77 31.06
CA ASN A 155 15.01 7.42 29.98
C ASN A 155 14.42 6.03 30.23
N VAL A 156 13.11 5.94 30.39
CA VAL A 156 12.43 4.69 30.74
C VAL A 156 11.30 4.41 29.75
N ALA A 157 11.23 3.16 29.28
CA ALA A 157 10.11 2.72 28.45
C ALA A 157 8.88 2.48 29.33
N LEU A 158 7.78 3.20 29.04
CA LEU A 158 6.51 2.99 29.72
C LEU A 158 5.87 1.71 29.19
N ARG A 159 5.56 0.79 30.10
CA ARG A 159 4.84 -0.46 29.83
C ARG A 159 3.64 -0.52 30.77
N ALA A 160 2.57 -1.21 30.36
CA ALA A 160 1.40 -1.41 31.19
C ALA A 160 1.78 -1.94 32.60
N GLY A 161 1.13 -1.41 33.63
CA GLY A 161 1.39 -1.77 35.03
C GLY A 161 2.36 -0.79 35.73
N GLN A 162 3.15 -1.30 36.66
CA GLN A 162 4.03 -0.47 37.51
C GLN A 162 5.45 -0.42 36.97
N VAL A 163 6.01 0.79 36.89
CA VAL A 163 7.40 1.06 36.51
C VAL A 163 8.10 1.76 37.67
N GLN A 164 9.11 1.10 38.24
CA GLN A 164 9.97 1.67 39.28
C GLN A 164 11.28 2.17 38.68
N VAL A 165 11.63 3.42 38.97
CA VAL A 165 12.81 4.08 38.41
C VAL A 165 13.73 4.57 39.52
N LEU A 166 15.00 4.20 39.47
CA LEU A 166 16.04 4.73 40.36
C LEU A 166 16.80 5.85 39.64
N LEU A 167 16.83 7.04 40.23
CA LEU A 167 17.65 8.13 39.73
C LEU A 167 19.00 8.15 40.48
N PRO A 168 20.14 7.99 39.78
CA PRO A 168 21.46 8.14 40.39
C PRO A 168 21.74 9.61 40.70
N ARG A 169 22.42 9.93 41.80
CA ARG A 169 22.90 11.30 42.02
C ARG A 169 23.95 11.67 40.99
N VAL A 170 23.96 12.94 40.57
CA VAL A 170 25.08 13.48 39.80
C VAL A 170 26.29 13.52 40.74
N ALA A 171 27.37 12.82 40.38
CA ALA A 171 28.61 12.90 41.14
C ALA A 171 29.13 14.33 41.08
N SER A 172 29.45 14.92 42.23
CA SER A 172 30.19 16.18 42.26
C SER A 172 31.49 16.01 41.49
N PRO A 173 31.93 16.99 40.68
CA PRO A 173 33.26 16.94 40.11
C PRO A 173 34.25 16.77 41.26
N LYS A 174 35.14 15.78 41.15
CA LYS A 174 36.28 15.64 42.05
C LYS A 174 36.98 16.99 42.06
N PRO A 175 37.29 17.60 43.23
CA PRO A 175 38.03 18.85 43.24
C PRO A 175 39.32 18.64 42.47
N GLU A 176 39.40 19.23 41.28
CA GLU A 176 40.64 19.37 40.54
C GLU A 176 41.63 20.03 41.51
N PRO A 177 42.85 19.50 41.69
CA PRO A 177 43.85 20.21 42.47
C PRO A 177 43.96 21.60 41.87
N ARG A 178 43.55 22.62 42.62
CA ARG A 178 43.77 24.01 42.24
C ARG A 178 45.26 24.09 41.87
N PRO A 179 45.63 24.50 40.64
CA PRO A 179 47.02 24.70 40.30
C PRO A 179 47.65 25.46 41.46
N ALA A 180 48.67 24.88 42.09
CA ALA A 180 49.36 25.55 43.18
C ALA A 180 49.70 26.94 42.66
N VAL A 181 49.14 27.97 43.30
CA VAL A 181 49.53 29.34 42.99
C VAL A 181 51.04 29.33 43.11
N PRO A 182 51.82 29.62 42.03
CA PRO A 182 53.25 29.70 42.16
C PRO A 182 53.48 30.76 43.24
N THR A 183 54.02 30.31 44.37
CA THR A 183 54.38 31.21 45.46
C THR A 183 55.32 32.22 44.82
N PRO A 184 55.02 33.54 44.84
CA PRO A 184 55.95 34.53 44.32
C PRO A 184 57.29 34.27 44.96
N ASP A 185 58.32 34.08 44.13
CA ASP A 185 59.69 33.82 44.57
C ASP A 185 60.02 34.76 45.73
N ALA A 186 60.44 34.16 46.85
CA ALA A 186 61.00 34.91 47.96
C ALA A 186 62.00 35.94 47.39
N PRO A 187 62.06 37.17 47.93
CA PRO A 187 63.05 38.14 47.47
C PRO A 187 64.42 37.47 47.63
N LYS A 188 65.16 37.34 46.52
CA LYS A 188 66.54 36.87 46.52
C LYS A 188 67.28 37.67 47.58
N ALA A 189 67.62 37.00 48.68
CA ALA A 189 68.50 37.54 49.68
C ALA A 189 69.84 37.82 49.00
N ASP A 190 70.21 39.10 49.03
CA ASP A 190 71.54 39.66 48.90
C ASP A 190 72.68 38.64 48.83
N GLU A 191 73.12 38.32 47.60
CA GLU A 191 74.45 37.76 47.32
C GLU A 191 75.36 38.83 46.69
N ASP A 192 75.20 40.11 47.07
CA ASP A 192 76.24 41.14 46.86
C ASP A 192 77.21 41.13 48.05
N GLY A 193 77.73 39.93 48.33
CA GLY A 193 78.92 39.75 49.13
C GLY A 193 80.14 40.14 48.31
N ALA A 194 80.95 41.02 48.91
CA ALA A 194 82.39 40.90 48.86
C ALA A 194 83.08 41.20 47.51
N ARG A 195 83.04 42.47 47.06
CA ARG A 195 84.12 43.05 46.22
C ARG A 195 84.36 44.53 46.47
N ARG A 196 84.59 44.95 47.71
CA ARG A 196 85.05 46.33 48.00
C ARG A 196 85.92 46.44 49.25
N PHE A 197 86.93 45.59 49.42
CA PHE A 197 88.01 45.89 50.35
C PHE A 197 89.26 45.13 49.92
N ASP A 198 89.98 45.63 48.91
CA ASP A 198 91.40 45.30 48.73
C ASP A 198 92.12 46.39 47.91
N THR A 199 93.01 47.09 48.62
CA THR A 199 94.33 47.62 48.26
C THR A 199 94.57 48.93 47.45
N TRP A 200 95.43 49.76 48.08
CA TRP A 200 96.25 50.93 47.68
C TRP A 200 95.60 52.32 47.55
#